data_AF-A0A958LKG9-F1
#
_entry.id   AF-A0A958LKG9-F1
#
_cell.length_a   1.000
_cell.length_b   1.000
_cell.length_c   1.000
_cell.angle_alpha   90.00
_cell.angle_beta   90.00
_cell.angle_gamma   90.00
#
_symmetry.space_group_name_H-M   'P 1'
#
loop_
_entity.id
_entity.type
_entity.pdbx_description
1 polymer ?
#
loop_
_entity_poly.entity_id
_entity_poly.type
_entity_poly.pdbx_seq_one_letter_code
_entity_poly.pdbx_strand_id
1 'polypeptide(L)' 'MDDFENEIKIDFINEALINLEEAEGSFMELETSAEPKPLLEKIFRLAHNLKGGSRAVGFGDVAEFTHQLENLV' A
#
# COMPACT_ATOMS: atom_id res chain seq x y z
N MET A 1 -19.48 13.70 10.35
CA MET A 1 -18.74 13.27 9.16
C MET A 1 -19.76 13.11 8.05
N ASP A 2 -19.50 13.66 6.88
CA ASP A 2 -20.41 13.59 5.73
C ASP A 2 -20.50 12.13 5.22
N ASP A 3 -21.67 11.68 4.75
CA ASP A 3 -21.89 10.31 4.28
C ASP A 3 -20.95 9.97 3.10
N PHE A 4 -20.65 10.94 2.24
CA PHE A 4 -19.70 10.80 1.14
C PHE A 4 -18.25 10.63 1.64
N GLU A 5 -17.86 11.38 2.68
CA GLU A 5 -16.54 11.21 3.32
C GLU A 5 -16.35 9.79 3.89
N ASN A 6 -17.42 9.20 4.46
CA ASN A 6 -17.39 7.81 4.94
C ASN A 6 -17.24 6.81 3.78
N GLU A 7 -17.97 7.02 2.69
CA GLU A 7 -17.92 6.16 1.50
C GLU A 7 -16.50 6.08 0.92
N ILE A 8 -15.84 7.23 0.69
CA ILE A 8 -14.47 7.27 0.15
C ILE A 8 -13.48 6.56 1.08
N LYS A 9 -13.63 6.72 2.41
CA LYS A 9 -12.76 6.03 3.37
C LYS A 9 -12.94 4.51 3.34
N ILE A 10 -14.18 4.03 3.19
CA ILE A 10 -14.47 2.61 3.06
C ILE A 10 -13.89 2.05 1.76
N ASP A 11 -14.05 2.77 0.64
CA ASP A 11 -13.47 2.37 -0.64
C ASP A 11 -11.94 2.27 -0.56
N PHE A 12 -11.29 3.26 0.06
CA PHE A 12 -9.85 3.19 0.30
C PHE A 12 -9.47 1.98 1.15
N ILE A 13 -10.21 1.65 2.22
CA ILE A 13 -9.90 0.48 3.06
C ILE A 13 -9.98 -0.80 2.23
N ASN A 14 -10.99 -0.94 1.38
CA ASN A 14 -11.15 -2.10 0.51
C ASN A 14 -9.98 -2.23 -0.50
N GLU A 15 -9.60 -1.13 -1.15
CA GLU A 15 -8.45 -1.10 -2.05
C GLU A 15 -7.13 -1.40 -1.31
N ALA A 16 -6.97 -0.84 -0.12
CA ALA A 16 -5.78 -1.04 0.69
C ALA A 16 -5.60 -2.51 1.09
N LEU A 17 -6.69 -3.22 1.42
CA LEU A 17 -6.64 -4.65 1.73
C LEU A 17 -6.21 -5.49 0.53
N ILE A 18 -6.69 -5.16 -0.67
CA ILE A 18 -6.26 -5.84 -1.91
C ILE A 18 -4.77 -5.58 -2.18
N ASN A 19 -4.32 -4.34 -2.05
CA ASN A 19 -2.92 -3.97 -2.23
C ASN A 19 -2.01 -4.68 -1.21
N LEU A 20 -2.48 -4.88 0.03
CA LEU A 20 -1.75 -5.62 1.07
C LEU A 20 -1.62 -7.11 0.74
N GLU A 21 -2.68 -7.75 0.25
CA GLU A 21 -2.63 -9.15 -0.20
C GLU A 21 -1.64 -9.33 -1.35
N GLU A 22 -1.62 -8.40 -2.31
CA GLU A 22 -0.67 -8.41 -3.42
C GLU A 22 0.79 -8.17 -2.95
N ALA A 23 0.98 -7.30 -1.95
CA ALA A 23 2.28 -7.05 -1.36
C ALA A 23 2.80 -8.29 -0.62
N GLU A 24 1.96 -8.95 0.16
CA GLU A 24 2.30 -10.20 0.85
C GLU A 24 2.75 -11.29 -0.14
N GLY A 25 1.99 -11.50 -1.21
CA GLY A 25 2.39 -12.42 -2.28
C GLY A 25 3.75 -12.07 -2.89
N SER A 26 3.98 -10.79 -3.14
CA SER A 26 5.25 -10.32 -3.71
C SER A 26 6.42 -10.51 -2.75
N PHE A 27 6.22 -10.35 -1.44
CA PHE A 27 7.22 -10.64 -0.42
C PHE A 27 7.54 -12.14 -0.32
N MET A 28 6.53 -13.01 -0.37
CA MET A 28 6.75 -14.47 -0.37
C MET A 28 7.55 -14.92 -1.59
N GLU A 29 7.24 -14.38 -2.78
CA GLU A 29 8.00 -14.66 -4.00
C GLU A 29 9.45 -14.15 -3.91
N LEU A 30 9.67 -13.02 -3.23
CA LEU A 30 10.98 -12.40 -3.08
C LEU A 30 11.95 -13.30 -2.30
N GLU A 31 11.46 -14.09 -1.34
CA GLU A 31 12.30 -14.99 -0.52
C GLU A 31 13.05 -16.05 -1.34
N THR A 32 12.49 -16.45 -2.49
CA THR A 32 13.02 -17.55 -3.30
C THR A 32 13.46 -17.13 -4.70
N SER A 33 13.29 -15.85 -5.06
CA SER A 33 13.57 -15.35 -6.40
C SER A 33 15.07 -15.18 -6.67
N ALA A 34 15.53 -15.66 -7.83
CA ALA A 34 16.87 -15.38 -8.35
C ALA A 34 17.00 -13.96 -8.93
N GLU A 35 15.89 -13.31 -9.26
CA GLU A 35 15.82 -11.95 -9.80
C GLU A 35 14.84 -11.09 -8.99
N PRO A 36 15.29 -10.49 -7.87
CA PRO A 36 14.39 -9.80 -6.93
C PRO A 36 13.91 -8.43 -7.43
N LYS A 37 14.58 -7.84 -8.43
CA LYS A 37 14.33 -6.44 -8.83
C LYS A 37 12.88 -6.14 -9.26
N PRO A 38 12.23 -6.95 -10.12
CA PRO A 38 10.85 -6.69 -10.51
C PRO A 38 9.86 -6.78 -9.34
N LEU A 39 10.13 -7.67 -8.37
CA LEU A 39 9.32 -7.83 -7.16
C LEU A 39 9.48 -6.62 -6.23
N LEU A 40 10.70 -6.14 -6.03
CA LEU A 40 10.96 -4.92 -5.26
C LEU A 40 10.29 -3.69 -5.88
N GLU A 41 10.37 -3.51 -7.20
CA GLU A 41 9.68 -2.43 -7.90
C GLU A 41 8.15 -2.52 -7.76
N LYS A 42 7.61 -3.74 -7.72
CA LYS A 42 6.19 -3.99 -7.48
C LYS A 42 5.78 -3.60 -6.06
N ILE A 43 6.52 -4.07 -5.05
CA ILE A 43 6.29 -3.74 -3.64
C ILE A 43 6.38 -2.22 -3.41
N PHE A 44 7.38 -1.56 -4.01
CA PHE A 44 7.52 -0.11 -3.96
C PHE A 44 6.28 0.61 -4.49
N ARG A 45 5.73 0.19 -5.64
CA ARG A 45 4.51 0.79 -6.21
C ARG A 45 3.29 0.59 -5.30
N LEU A 46 3.16 -0.57 -4.67
CA LEU A 46 2.07 -0.84 -3.72
C LEU A 46 2.17 0.07 -2.50
N ALA A 47 3.37 0.21 -1.92
CA ALA A 47 3.62 1.14 -0.82
C ALA A 47 3.29 2.60 -1.22
N HIS A 48 3.69 3.00 -2.44
CA HIS A 48 3.40 4.32 -2.99
C HIS A 48 1.91 4.62 -3.11
N ASN A 49 1.15 3.66 -3.64
CA ASN A 49 -0.30 3.77 -3.78
C ASN A 49 -0.99 3.87 -2.41
N LEU A 50 -0.59 3.04 -1.45
CA LEU A 50 -1.11 3.08 -0.08
C LEU A 50 -0.83 4.43 0.60
N LYS A 51 0.38 4.99 0.42
CA LYS A 51 0.75 6.33 0.91
C LYS A 51 -0.11 7.43 0.30
N GLY A 52 -0.29 7.39 -1.02
CA GLY A 52 -1.10 8.36 -1.75
C GLY A 52 -2.56 8.32 -1.34
N GLY A 53 -3.16 7.13 -1.36
CA GLY A 53 -4.58 6.91 -1.02
C GLY A 53 -4.90 7.25 0.42
N SER A 54 -4.05 6.83 1.38
CA SER A 54 -4.26 7.13 2.80
C SER A 54 -4.20 8.63 3.10
N ARG A 55 -3.29 9.36 2.46
CA ARG A 55 -3.23 10.83 2.55
C ARG A 55 -4.49 11.47 1.96
N ALA A 56 -5.00 10.96 0.83
CA ALA A 56 -6.19 11.49 0.17
C ALA A 56 -7.46 11.36 1.03
N VAL A 57 -7.59 10.28 1.80
CA VAL A 57 -8.74 10.04 2.69
C VAL A 57 -8.52 10.50 4.14
N GLY A 58 -7.39 11.14 4.44
CA GLY A 58 -7.09 11.71 5.75
C GLY A 58 -6.58 10.71 6.80
N PHE A 59 -6.13 9.53 6.40
CA PHE A 59 -5.49 8.54 7.28
C PHE A 59 -3.98 8.82 7.41
N GLY A 60 -3.66 9.88 8.16
CA GLY A 60 -2.29 10.37 8.33
C GLY A 60 -1.30 9.34 8.87
N ASP A 61 -1.71 8.54 9.86
CA ASP A 61 -0.84 7.52 10.45
C ASP A 61 -0.47 6.42 9.44
N VAL A 62 -1.43 6.03 8.59
CA VAL A 62 -1.19 5.06 7.51
C VAL A 62 -0.27 5.65 6.45
N ALA A 63 -0.46 6.93 6.10
CA ALA A 63 0.40 7.62 5.14
C ALA A 63 1.86 7.71 5.62
N GLU A 64 2.08 7.95 6.91
CA GLU A 64 3.42 8.02 7.48
C GLU A 64 4.08 6.65 7.53
N PHE A 65 3.34 5.62 7.99
CA PHE A 65 3.85 4.24 8.00
C PHE A 65 4.25 3.76 6.59
N THR A 66 3.39 3.98 5.60
CA THR A 66 3.63 3.55 4.21
C THR A 66 4.73 4.36 3.53
N HIS A 67 4.97 5.60 3.95
CA HIS A 67 6.12 6.38 3.52
C HIS A 67 7.44 5.80 4.06
N GLN A 68 7.48 5.33 5.31
CA GLN A 68 8.65 4.63 5.85
C GLN A 68 8.91 3.33 5.10
N LEU A 69 7.86 2.58 4.75
CA LEU A 69 7.97 1.39 3.91
C LEU A 69 8.52 1.73 2.52
N GLU A 70 7.97 2.74 1.84
CA GLU A 70 8.44 3.18 0.52
C GLU A 70 9.93 3.56 0.51
N ASN A 71 10.45 4.13 1.61
CA ASN A 71 11.87 4.48 1.73
C ASN A 71 12.79 3.28 2.01
N LEU A 72 12.26 2.16 2.50
CA LEU A 72 13.02 0.97 2.85
C LEU A 72 13.22 0.03 1.65
N VAL A 73 12.23 -0.03 0.75
CA VAL A 73 12.20 -0.93 -0.41
C VAL A 73 12.83 -0.27 -1.64
#